data_AF-A0A259M340-F1
#
_entry.id   AF-A0A259M340-F1
#
_cell.length_a   1.000
_cell.length_b   1.000
_cell.length_c   1.000
_cell.angle_alpha   90.00
_cell.angle_beta   90.00
_cell.angle_gamma   90.00
#
_symmetry.space_group_name_H-M   'P 1'
#
loop_
_entity.id
_entity.type
_entity.pdbx_description
1 polymer ?
#
loop_
_entity_poly.entity_id
_entity_poly.type
_entity_poly.pdbx_seq_one_letter_code
_entity_poly.pdbx_strand_id
1 'polypeptide(L)'
;MTAITDDIVDVLHSRALSKQAYHKDTWAIVNTTASLRTRAALCTQTFRHRVIEALLYANGSLGVIATEGANRNPDIGDIFTELYALASDDDKIGQQLYPEGGDIELPRIIVGEGCGSATMQVSDGRISIYAAGMSEYLLSRQQEGLPTEGELLIGRLSDTGIGVSWKHVPVAPVRIVRTENETGWTIRLSARAHEKIEREVAHWTSVETGGVLLGRQDEVTRSFYVVDVLAAPEDSQRSRHKFVLGVKDLRRTLDNFVRTTNATLYCLGTWHSHLAPSGPSALDNQSARAMGLARLAPSILLIHTPDGYRAVLAERENAEGRA
;
A
#
# COMPACT_ATOMS: atom_id res chain seq x y z
N MET A 1 22.36 -16.82 19.87
CA MET A 1 21.99 -15.41 20.15
C MET A 1 20.98 -15.41 21.27
N THR A 2 21.10 -14.48 22.21
CA THR A 2 20.05 -14.26 23.20
C THR A 2 18.85 -13.62 22.50
N ALA A 3 17.63 -14.03 22.84
CA ALA A 3 16.43 -13.38 22.32
C ALA A 3 16.38 -11.92 22.78
N ILE A 4 16.07 -11.00 21.87
CA ILE A 4 15.79 -9.61 22.18
C ILE A 4 14.33 -9.51 22.62
N THR A 5 14.08 -8.89 23.76
CA THR A 5 12.73 -8.79 24.36
C THR A 5 12.14 -7.38 24.26
N ASP A 6 12.90 -6.41 23.75
CA ASP A 6 12.47 -5.04 23.50
C ASP A 6 11.37 -4.96 22.42
N ASP A 7 10.58 -3.89 22.44
CA ASP A 7 9.60 -3.61 21.37
C ASP A 7 10.33 -3.51 20.03
N ILE A 8 9.86 -4.26 19.03
CA ILE A 8 10.53 -4.33 17.73
C ILE A 8 10.59 -2.98 17.03
N VAL A 9 9.61 -2.08 17.23
CA VAL A 9 9.64 -0.73 16.69
C VAL A 9 10.82 0.04 17.30
N ASP A 10 11.05 -0.09 18.61
CA ASP A 10 12.18 0.57 19.28
C ASP A 10 13.52 -0.02 18.82
N VAL A 11 13.57 -1.35 18.64
CA VAL A 11 14.75 -2.05 18.10
C VAL A 11 15.11 -1.53 16.69
N LEU A 12 14.12 -1.33 15.84
CA LEU A 12 14.30 -0.83 14.46
C LEU A 12 14.77 0.62 14.42
N HIS A 13 14.36 1.46 15.38
CA HIS A 13 14.77 2.88 15.43
C HIS A 13 16.06 3.10 16.25
N SER A 14 16.54 2.10 17.00
CA SER A 14 17.77 2.18 17.78
C SER A 14 18.96 1.56 17.05
N ARG A 15 19.98 2.37 16.75
CA ARG A 15 21.24 1.88 16.12
C ARG A 15 21.97 0.83 16.97
N ALA A 16 21.84 0.90 18.30
CA ALA A 16 22.48 -0.06 19.20
C ALA A 16 21.76 -1.41 19.17
N LEU A 17 20.42 -1.41 19.26
CA LEU A 17 19.61 -2.62 19.28
C LEU A 17 19.54 -3.29 17.91
N SER A 18 19.40 -2.53 16.82
CA SER A 18 19.40 -3.06 15.44
C SER A 18 20.66 -3.86 15.10
N LYS A 19 21.84 -3.43 15.56
CA LYS A 19 23.10 -4.19 15.38
C LYS A 19 23.10 -5.54 16.09
N GLN A 20 22.32 -5.68 17.16
CA GLN A 20 22.14 -6.95 17.86
C GLN A 20 21.06 -7.80 17.20
N ALA A 21 20.04 -7.16 16.61
CA ALA A 21 18.86 -7.81 16.04
C ALA A 21 19.12 -8.48 14.69
N TYR A 22 19.94 -7.88 13.83
CA TYR A 22 20.25 -8.47 12.52
C TYR A 22 21.69 -8.21 12.08
N HIS A 23 22.30 -9.25 11.52
CA HIS A 23 23.65 -9.18 10.95
C HIS A 23 23.62 -8.89 9.46
N LYS A 24 24.75 -8.45 8.91
CA LYS A 24 24.92 -8.22 7.47
C LYS A 24 24.58 -9.44 6.61
N ASP A 25 24.75 -10.65 7.14
CA ASP A 25 24.53 -11.93 6.45
C ASP A 25 23.12 -12.49 6.70
N THR A 26 22.24 -11.71 7.33
CA THR A 26 20.82 -12.04 7.48
C THR A 26 20.19 -12.23 6.11
N TRP A 27 19.68 -13.43 5.86
CA TRP A 27 19.02 -13.80 4.61
C TRP A 27 17.75 -12.97 4.37
N ALA A 28 16.85 -12.93 5.36
CA ALA A 28 15.60 -12.18 5.32
C ALA A 28 15.16 -11.81 6.75
N ILE A 29 14.29 -10.82 6.87
CA ILE A 29 13.56 -10.52 8.10
C ILE A 29 12.17 -11.13 7.97
N VAL A 30 11.79 -12.01 8.90
CA VAL A 30 10.45 -12.60 8.93
C VAL A 30 9.62 -11.89 10.00
N ASN A 31 8.56 -11.20 9.59
CA ASN A 31 7.61 -10.53 10.47
C ASN A 31 6.35 -11.40 10.62
N THR A 32 6.11 -11.91 11.83
CA THR A 32 4.88 -12.67 12.16
C THR A 32 4.09 -12.03 13.30
N THR A 33 4.28 -10.72 13.52
CA THR A 33 3.68 -10.01 14.67
C THR A 33 2.21 -9.64 14.46
N ALA A 34 1.73 -9.68 13.21
CA ALA A 34 0.45 -9.11 12.77
C ALA A 34 0.27 -7.61 13.15
N SER A 35 1.35 -6.91 13.51
CA SER A 35 1.32 -5.52 13.96
C SER A 35 1.46 -4.56 12.79
N LEU A 36 0.44 -3.72 12.58
CA LEU A 36 0.50 -2.63 11.59
C LEU A 36 1.63 -1.64 11.90
N ARG A 37 1.93 -1.42 13.19
CA ARG A 37 3.04 -0.55 13.62
C ARG A 37 4.39 -1.13 13.23
N THR A 38 4.57 -2.44 13.41
CA THR A 38 5.79 -3.15 13.02
C THR A 38 5.96 -3.14 11.51
N ARG A 39 4.89 -3.39 10.75
CA ARG A 39 4.91 -3.29 9.28
C ARG A 39 5.35 -1.90 8.81
N ALA A 40 4.70 -0.85 9.31
CA ALA A 40 5.04 0.52 8.94
C ALA A 40 6.49 0.85 9.32
N ALA A 41 6.95 0.45 10.51
CA ALA A 41 8.31 0.64 10.96
C ALA A 41 9.35 -0.12 10.10
N LEU A 42 9.00 -1.29 9.54
CA LEU A 42 9.86 -2.04 8.62
C LEU A 42 9.94 -1.36 7.24
N CYS A 43 8.84 -0.78 6.75
CA CYS A 43 8.84 -0.01 5.51
C CYS A 43 9.76 1.22 5.57
N THR A 44 9.90 1.87 6.73
CA THR A 44 10.76 3.06 6.88
C THR A 44 12.26 2.75 6.93
N GLN A 45 12.65 1.48 7.02
CA GLN A 45 14.05 1.10 7.20
C GLN A 45 14.85 1.21 5.89
N THR A 46 16.14 1.51 6.04
CA THR A 46 17.09 1.65 4.91
C THR A 46 18.01 0.45 4.75
N PHE A 47 17.83 -0.60 5.56
CA PHE A 47 18.62 -1.81 5.41
C PHE A 47 18.32 -2.52 4.09
N ARG A 48 19.26 -3.37 3.66
CA ARG A 48 19.16 -4.17 2.43
C ARG A 48 18.36 -5.46 2.58
N HIS A 49 18.10 -5.90 3.81
CA HIS A 49 17.42 -7.16 4.08
C HIS A 49 15.97 -7.05 3.62
N ARG A 50 15.52 -8.06 2.87
CA ARG A 50 14.13 -8.14 2.44
C ARG A 50 13.26 -8.67 3.56
N VAL A 51 12.05 -8.13 3.63
CA VAL A 51 11.05 -8.54 4.61
C VAL A 51 10.11 -9.57 3.99
N ILE A 52 9.81 -10.60 4.77
CA ILE A 52 8.71 -11.53 4.54
C ILE A 52 7.74 -11.33 5.70
N GLU A 53 6.51 -10.91 5.42
CA GLU A 53 5.48 -10.83 6.43
C GLU A 53 4.48 -11.95 6.26
N ALA A 54 4.24 -12.71 7.34
CA ALA A 54 3.27 -13.79 7.36
C ALA A 54 2.28 -13.59 8.51
N LEU A 55 0.98 -13.58 8.21
CA LEU A 55 -0.06 -13.43 9.23
C LEU A 55 -1.37 -14.10 8.82
N LEU A 56 -2.30 -14.14 9.78
CA LEU A 56 -3.63 -14.69 9.60
C LEU A 56 -4.69 -13.59 9.72
N TYR A 57 -5.77 -13.75 8.96
CA TYR A 57 -6.97 -12.93 8.99
C TYR A 57 -8.20 -13.80 9.29
N ALA A 58 -9.33 -13.16 9.59
CA ALA A 58 -10.66 -13.76 9.56
C ALA A 58 -10.80 -15.06 10.37
N ASN A 59 -10.44 -15.01 11.65
CA ASN A 59 -10.42 -16.16 12.58
C ASN A 59 -9.60 -17.37 12.04
N GLY A 60 -8.54 -17.08 11.27
CA GLY A 60 -7.68 -18.07 10.63
C GLY A 60 -8.31 -18.74 9.40
N SER A 61 -9.39 -18.21 8.83
CA SER A 61 -9.90 -18.71 7.53
C SER A 61 -9.04 -18.27 6.35
N LEU A 62 -8.20 -17.24 6.56
CA LEU A 62 -7.31 -16.66 5.56
C LEU A 62 -5.90 -16.51 6.15
N GLY A 63 -4.88 -16.96 5.41
CA GLY A 63 -3.47 -16.70 5.69
C GLY A 63 -2.83 -15.91 4.56
N VAL A 64 -1.90 -15.04 4.90
CA VAL A 64 -1.20 -14.18 3.94
C VAL A 64 0.30 -14.31 4.16
N ILE A 65 1.05 -14.45 3.06
CA ILE A 65 2.49 -14.26 3.03
C ILE A 65 2.78 -13.16 2.01
N ALA A 66 3.46 -12.10 2.42
CA ALA A 66 3.92 -11.01 1.57
C ALA A 66 5.45 -11.01 1.59
N THR A 67 6.10 -11.13 0.43
CA THR A 67 7.56 -11.13 0.32
C THR A 67 8.02 -10.02 -0.59
N GLU A 68 8.91 -9.16 -0.08
CA GLU A 68 9.43 -8.01 -0.81
C GLU A 68 10.22 -8.43 -2.07
N GLY A 69 10.10 -7.61 -3.11
CA GLY A 69 10.86 -7.76 -4.34
C GLY A 69 12.33 -7.35 -4.18
N ALA A 70 13.10 -7.52 -5.26
CA ALA A 70 14.50 -7.11 -5.29
C ALA A 70 14.66 -5.63 -4.88
N ASN A 71 15.70 -5.33 -4.11
CA ASN A 71 15.95 -4.00 -3.55
C ASN A 71 14.79 -3.42 -2.71
N ARG A 72 13.92 -4.30 -2.17
CA ARG A 72 12.71 -3.90 -1.43
C ARG A 72 11.74 -3.09 -2.29
N ASN A 73 11.64 -3.43 -3.57
CA ASN A 73 10.66 -2.87 -4.49
C ASN A 73 9.97 -4.01 -5.28
N PRO A 74 8.67 -4.24 -5.09
CA PRO A 74 7.79 -3.60 -4.10
C PRO A 74 8.22 -3.92 -2.65
N ASP A 75 7.89 -3.03 -1.72
CA ASP A 75 8.01 -3.31 -0.27
C ASP A 75 6.73 -3.97 0.28
N ILE A 76 6.73 -4.36 1.56
CA ILE A 76 5.53 -4.97 2.17
C ILE A 76 4.32 -4.02 2.18
N GLY A 77 4.52 -2.70 2.26
CA GLY A 77 3.45 -1.71 2.20
C GLY A 77 2.75 -1.69 0.84
N ASP A 78 3.53 -1.77 -0.25
CA ASP A 78 3.01 -1.93 -1.61
C ASP A 78 2.21 -3.23 -1.74
N ILE A 79 2.78 -4.36 -1.29
CA ILE A 79 2.17 -5.69 -1.42
C ILE A 79 0.85 -5.78 -0.65
N PHE A 80 0.78 -5.24 0.58
CA PHE A 80 -0.49 -5.19 1.32
C PHE A 80 -1.51 -4.24 0.69
N THR A 81 -1.07 -3.18 0.02
CA THR A 81 -1.99 -2.31 -0.72
C THR A 81 -2.58 -3.04 -1.92
N GLU A 82 -1.79 -3.87 -2.61
CA GLU A 82 -2.30 -4.75 -3.67
C GLU A 82 -3.24 -5.83 -3.14
N LEU A 83 -2.99 -6.39 -1.94
CA LEU A 83 -3.96 -7.29 -1.28
C LEU A 83 -5.33 -6.63 -1.11
N TYR A 84 -5.38 -5.36 -0.71
CA TYR A 84 -6.64 -4.62 -0.55
C TYR A 84 -7.32 -4.36 -1.89
N ALA A 85 -6.56 -4.10 -2.96
CA ALA A 85 -7.13 -3.96 -4.30
C ALA A 85 -7.67 -5.29 -4.85
N LEU A 86 -6.99 -6.40 -4.58
CA LEU A 86 -7.50 -7.73 -4.93
C LEU A 86 -8.79 -8.06 -4.18
N ALA A 87 -8.93 -7.59 -2.93
CA ALA A 87 -10.12 -7.79 -2.14
C ALA A 87 -11.35 -7.08 -2.72
N SER A 88 -11.18 -5.97 -3.43
CA SER A 88 -12.27 -5.31 -4.15
C SER A 88 -12.67 -5.99 -5.46
N ASP A 89 -11.79 -6.82 -6.03
CA ASP A 89 -12.05 -7.54 -7.29
C ASP A 89 -12.50 -9.01 -7.07
N ASP A 90 -12.24 -9.58 -5.89
CA ASP A 90 -12.57 -10.96 -5.51
C ASP A 90 -13.49 -10.96 -4.29
N ASP A 91 -14.80 -11.11 -4.51
CA ASP A 91 -15.84 -11.08 -3.48
C ASP A 91 -15.53 -12.02 -2.29
N LYS A 92 -14.87 -13.17 -2.53
CA LYS A 92 -14.53 -14.10 -1.45
C LYS A 92 -13.41 -13.55 -0.55
N ILE A 93 -12.39 -12.93 -1.13
CA ILE A 93 -11.35 -12.24 -0.33
C ILE A 93 -11.96 -11.02 0.35
N GLY A 94 -12.77 -10.25 -0.37
CA GLY A 94 -13.48 -9.08 0.14
C GLY A 94 -14.30 -9.42 1.39
N GLN A 95 -15.15 -10.45 1.35
CA GLN A 95 -15.95 -10.89 2.50
C GLN A 95 -15.10 -11.38 3.68
N GLN A 96 -13.95 -12.00 3.42
CA GLN A 96 -13.06 -12.49 4.48
C GLN A 96 -12.28 -11.35 5.15
N LEU A 97 -11.77 -10.38 4.37
CA LEU A 97 -11.05 -9.23 4.91
C LEU A 97 -12.00 -8.17 5.49
N TYR A 98 -13.21 -8.06 4.94
CA TYR A 98 -14.23 -7.06 5.25
C TYR A 98 -15.61 -7.73 5.41
N PRO A 99 -15.87 -8.48 6.49
CA PRO A 99 -17.18 -9.07 6.70
C PRO A 99 -18.28 -8.00 6.80
N GLU A 100 -19.43 -8.25 6.17
CA GLU A 100 -20.59 -7.36 6.21
C GLU A 100 -21.04 -7.12 7.67
N GLY A 101 -21.27 -5.85 8.03
CA GLY A 101 -21.66 -5.46 9.39
C GLY A 101 -20.60 -4.68 10.16
N GLY A 102 -19.39 -4.50 9.63
CA GLY A 102 -18.36 -3.57 10.14
C GLY A 102 -17.66 -4.01 11.43
N ASP A 103 -18.31 -4.85 12.24
CA ASP A 103 -17.74 -5.43 13.44
C ASP A 103 -17.18 -6.82 13.14
N ILE A 104 -15.88 -6.89 12.83
CA ILE A 104 -15.14 -8.04 13.33
C ILE A 104 -15.14 -7.83 14.84
N GLU A 105 -16.07 -8.47 15.56
CA GLU A 105 -15.91 -8.67 17.00
C GLU A 105 -14.61 -9.47 17.16
N LEU A 106 -13.48 -8.78 17.21
CA LEU A 106 -12.23 -9.30 17.73
C LEU A 106 -12.42 -9.22 19.24
N PRO A 107 -12.82 -10.30 19.93
CA PRO A 107 -12.82 -10.29 21.37
C PRO A 107 -11.43 -9.83 21.81
N ARG A 108 -11.35 -8.79 22.64
CA ARG A 108 -10.09 -8.42 23.30
C ARG A 108 -9.76 -9.56 24.26
N ILE A 109 -9.00 -10.54 23.79
CA ILE A 109 -8.48 -11.60 24.62
C ILE A 109 -7.30 -11.00 25.39
N ILE A 110 -7.46 -10.87 26.70
CA ILE A 110 -6.37 -10.47 27.58
C ILE A 110 -5.41 -11.66 27.69
N VAL A 111 -4.31 -11.60 26.96
CA VAL A 111 -3.21 -12.56 27.09
C VAL A 111 -2.16 -11.94 28.00
N GLY A 112 -2.25 -12.18 29.31
CA GLY A 112 -1.27 -11.71 30.31
C GLY A 112 -1.48 -10.28 30.84
N GLU A 113 -0.75 -9.96 31.90
CA GLU A 113 -0.78 -8.69 32.65
C GLU A 113 -0.20 -7.54 31.80
N GLY A 114 -1.06 -6.93 30.97
CA GLY A 114 -0.78 -5.64 30.32
C GLY A 114 -1.04 -5.64 28.81
N CYS A 115 -2.04 -4.87 28.40
CA CYS A 115 -2.44 -4.61 27.01
C CYS A 115 -3.11 -5.79 26.28
N GLY A 116 -4.43 -5.94 26.48
CA GLY A 116 -5.26 -6.73 25.58
C GLY A 116 -5.17 -6.18 24.15
N SER A 117 -4.46 -6.91 23.27
CA SER A 117 -4.49 -6.69 21.83
C SER A 117 -5.81 -7.24 21.28
N ALA A 118 -6.46 -6.51 20.38
CA ALA A 118 -7.60 -7.06 19.65
C ALA A 118 -7.08 -8.20 18.78
N THR A 119 -7.39 -9.43 19.16
CA THR A 119 -6.92 -10.62 18.47
C THR A 119 -8.11 -11.54 18.22
N MET A 120 -7.98 -12.35 17.19
CA MET A 120 -9.01 -13.31 16.82
C MET A 120 -8.81 -14.64 17.54
N GLN A 121 -9.91 -15.35 17.79
CA GLN A 121 -9.83 -16.73 18.26
C GLN A 121 -9.53 -17.65 17.08
N VAL A 122 -8.46 -18.43 17.20
CA VAL A 122 -8.03 -19.43 16.22
C VAL A 122 -7.66 -20.69 16.99
N SER A 123 -8.03 -21.87 16.49
CA SER A 123 -7.61 -23.12 17.12
C SER A 123 -6.13 -23.40 16.85
N ASP A 124 -5.47 -24.06 17.80
CA ASP A 124 -4.06 -24.47 17.65
C ASP A 124 -3.83 -25.33 16.40
N GLY A 125 -4.79 -26.20 16.06
CA GLY A 125 -4.73 -26.98 14.82
C GLY A 125 -4.73 -26.11 13.57
N ARG A 126 -5.55 -25.05 13.54
CA ARG A 126 -5.60 -24.11 12.42
C ARG A 126 -4.34 -23.26 12.35
N ILE A 127 -3.81 -22.79 13.48
CA ILE A 127 -2.48 -22.16 13.52
C ILE A 127 -1.42 -23.10 12.96
N SER A 128 -1.43 -24.37 13.38
CA SER A 128 -0.45 -25.38 12.95
C SER A 128 -0.50 -25.63 11.45
N ILE A 129 -1.69 -25.69 10.85
CA ILE A 129 -1.86 -25.87 9.40
C ILE A 129 -1.18 -24.72 8.62
N TYR A 130 -1.40 -23.47 9.02
CA TYR A 130 -0.75 -22.34 8.35
C TYR A 130 0.75 -22.26 8.67
N ALA A 131 1.14 -22.48 9.92
CA ALA A 131 2.54 -22.46 10.32
C ALA A 131 3.38 -23.47 9.55
N ALA A 132 2.84 -24.68 9.30
CA ALA A 132 3.48 -25.68 8.47
C ALA A 132 3.69 -25.17 7.03
N GLY A 133 2.62 -24.70 6.37
CA GLY A 133 2.72 -24.19 4.99
C GLY A 133 3.63 -22.96 4.85
N MET A 134 3.56 -22.02 5.79
CA MET A 134 4.42 -20.84 5.83
C MET A 134 5.89 -21.23 6.08
N SER A 135 6.16 -22.22 6.93
CA SER A 135 7.53 -22.71 7.18
C SER A 135 8.12 -23.41 5.96
N GLU A 136 7.34 -24.24 5.27
CA GLU A 136 7.75 -24.88 4.01
C GLU A 136 8.04 -23.83 2.92
N TYR A 137 7.23 -22.77 2.85
CA TYR A 137 7.49 -21.65 1.97
C TYR A 137 8.83 -20.95 2.30
N LEU A 138 9.08 -20.65 3.58
CA LEU A 138 10.34 -20.04 4.03
C LEU A 138 11.55 -20.92 3.69
N LEU A 139 11.45 -22.23 3.91
CA LEU A 139 12.49 -23.20 3.58
C LEU A 139 12.79 -23.21 2.08
N SER A 140 11.75 -23.27 1.24
CA SER A 140 11.89 -23.20 -0.23
C SER A 140 12.60 -21.91 -0.65
N ARG A 141 12.17 -20.74 -0.15
CA ARG A 141 12.84 -19.46 -0.49
C ARG A 141 14.27 -19.39 0.02
N GLN A 142 14.59 -20.03 1.14
CA GLN A 142 15.95 -20.08 1.65
C GLN A 142 16.88 -20.88 0.72
N GLN A 143 16.35 -21.94 0.11
CA GLN A 143 17.10 -22.81 -0.82
C GLN A 143 17.18 -22.24 -2.23
N GLU A 144 16.07 -21.72 -2.75
CA GLU A 144 15.93 -21.26 -4.14
C GLU A 144 16.28 -19.77 -4.32
N GLY A 145 16.30 -19.02 -3.21
CA GLY A 145 16.36 -17.57 -3.21
C GLY A 145 14.98 -16.91 -3.15
N LEU A 146 14.99 -15.68 -2.66
CA LEU A 146 13.82 -14.82 -2.63
C LEU A 146 13.52 -14.25 -4.03
N PRO A 147 12.24 -14.03 -4.38
CA PRO A 147 11.78 -13.69 -5.74
C PRO A 147 12.39 -12.38 -6.28
N THR A 148 12.45 -12.23 -7.61
CA THR A 148 12.92 -10.96 -8.21
C THR A 148 11.87 -9.86 -8.08
N GLU A 149 10.62 -10.17 -8.39
CA GLU A 149 9.46 -9.32 -8.11
C GLU A 149 8.98 -9.55 -6.67
N GLY A 150 8.03 -8.74 -6.20
CA GLY A 150 7.34 -9.05 -4.95
C GLY A 150 6.36 -10.19 -5.17
N GLU A 151 5.91 -10.81 -4.08
CA GLU A 151 4.89 -11.83 -4.14
C GLU A 151 3.93 -11.76 -2.96
N LEU A 152 2.70 -12.14 -3.24
CA LEU A 152 1.61 -12.28 -2.29
C LEU A 152 1.05 -13.69 -2.42
N LEU A 153 1.15 -14.48 -1.36
CA LEU A 153 0.47 -15.76 -1.25
C LEU A 153 -0.76 -15.61 -0.35
N ILE A 154 -1.89 -16.07 -0.84
CA ILE A 154 -3.17 -16.02 -0.15
C ILE A 154 -3.62 -17.46 0.11
N GLY A 155 -3.46 -17.91 1.35
CA GLY A 155 -3.88 -19.23 1.82
C GLY A 155 -5.32 -19.18 2.27
N ARG A 156 -6.19 -19.98 1.65
CA ARG A 156 -7.59 -20.13 2.04
C ARG A 156 -7.83 -21.48 2.68
N LEU A 157 -8.42 -21.48 3.87
CA LEU A 157 -8.88 -22.69 4.50
C LEU A 157 -10.00 -23.32 3.66
N SER A 158 -9.89 -24.62 3.40
CA SER A 158 -10.94 -25.40 2.74
C SER A 158 -12.23 -25.42 3.56
N ASP A 159 -13.37 -25.65 2.92
CA ASP A 159 -14.69 -25.75 3.58
C ASP A 159 -14.74 -26.85 4.64
N THR A 160 -13.95 -27.91 4.49
CA THR A 160 -13.80 -28.99 5.49
C THR A 160 -13.02 -28.56 6.73
N GLY A 161 -12.27 -27.46 6.66
CA GLY A 161 -11.38 -26.98 7.72
C GLY A 161 -10.08 -27.77 7.88
N ILE A 162 -9.82 -28.76 7.01
CA ILE A 162 -8.71 -29.71 7.17
C ILE A 162 -7.46 -29.29 6.38
N GLY A 163 -7.64 -28.64 5.23
CA GLY A 163 -6.55 -28.21 4.35
C GLY A 163 -6.59 -26.72 4.02
N VAL A 164 -5.49 -26.22 3.48
CA VAL A 164 -5.34 -24.85 2.95
C VAL A 164 -4.88 -24.92 1.50
N SER A 165 -5.49 -24.11 0.64
CA SER A 165 -5.02 -23.88 -0.73
C SER A 165 -4.37 -22.51 -0.83
N TRP A 166 -3.19 -22.42 -1.45
CA TRP A 166 -2.45 -21.17 -1.61
C TRP A 166 -2.58 -20.64 -3.04
N LYS A 167 -3.09 -19.41 -3.18
CA LYS A 167 -3.06 -18.64 -4.44
C LYS A 167 -1.81 -17.78 -4.44
N HIS A 168 -0.96 -17.93 -5.45
CA HIS A 168 0.20 -17.06 -5.67
C HIS A 168 -0.18 -15.88 -6.58
N VAL A 169 0.20 -14.68 -6.18
CA VAL A 169 0.01 -13.44 -6.94
C VAL A 169 1.34 -12.70 -7.01
N PRO A 170 1.98 -12.58 -8.19
CA PRO A 170 3.17 -11.75 -8.35
C PRO A 170 2.80 -10.27 -8.22
N VAL A 171 3.70 -9.48 -7.63
CA VAL A 171 3.57 -8.04 -7.47
C VAL A 171 4.77 -7.35 -8.13
N ALA A 172 4.50 -6.71 -9.27
CA ALA A 172 5.54 -6.03 -10.03
C ALA A 172 6.12 -4.83 -9.24
N PRO A 173 7.39 -4.46 -9.50
CA PRO A 173 8.00 -3.26 -8.92
C PRO A 173 7.16 -2.00 -9.15
N VAL A 174 7.08 -1.16 -8.13
CA VAL A 174 6.39 0.13 -8.20
C VAL A 174 7.33 1.23 -8.70
N ARG A 175 6.74 2.28 -9.27
CA ARG A 175 7.46 3.52 -9.59
C ARG A 175 7.42 4.44 -8.38
N ILE A 176 8.58 4.82 -7.88
CA ILE A 176 8.72 5.72 -6.73
C ILE A 176 8.96 7.15 -7.25
N VAL A 177 8.02 8.05 -6.98
CA VAL A 177 8.06 9.47 -7.37
C VAL A 177 8.17 10.31 -6.11
N ARG A 178 9.20 11.15 -6.01
CA ARG A 178 9.34 12.11 -4.91
C ARG A 178 8.55 13.37 -5.20
N THR A 179 7.93 13.95 -4.18
CA THR A 179 7.25 15.24 -4.31
C THR A 179 8.27 16.38 -4.42
N GLU A 180 8.05 17.33 -5.31
CA GLU A 180 8.99 18.42 -5.58
C GLU A 180 9.00 19.51 -4.49
N ASN A 181 7.94 19.65 -3.70
CA ASN A 181 7.84 20.63 -2.62
C ASN A 181 8.48 20.20 -1.28
N GLU A 182 9.49 19.31 -1.34
CA GLU A 182 10.37 18.92 -0.22
C GLU A 182 9.68 18.43 1.07
N THR A 183 8.44 17.94 1.00
CA THR A 183 7.68 17.50 2.18
C THR A 183 8.18 16.16 2.77
N GLY A 184 9.06 15.47 2.04
CA GLY A 184 9.53 14.13 2.37
C GLY A 184 8.53 13.02 2.04
N TRP A 185 7.40 13.36 1.40
CA TRP A 185 6.44 12.36 0.93
C TRP A 185 6.88 11.71 -0.38
N THR A 186 6.51 10.45 -0.56
CA THR A 186 6.72 9.72 -1.81
C THR A 186 5.42 9.15 -2.34
N ILE A 187 5.32 9.05 -3.65
CA ILE A 187 4.25 8.34 -4.34
C ILE A 187 4.83 7.02 -4.83
N ARG A 188 4.16 5.93 -4.49
CA ARG A 188 4.49 4.57 -4.86
C ARG A 188 3.42 4.10 -5.83
N LEU A 189 3.70 4.25 -7.12
CA LEU A 189 2.76 4.02 -8.21
C LEU A 189 2.88 2.57 -8.70
N SER A 190 1.84 1.77 -8.45
CA SER A 190 1.73 0.39 -8.93
C SER A 190 1.88 0.29 -10.45
N ALA A 191 2.34 -0.87 -10.91
CA ALA A 191 2.43 -1.17 -12.34
C ALA A 191 1.06 -1.04 -13.04
N ARG A 192 -0.01 -1.54 -12.41
CA ARG A 192 -1.39 -1.43 -12.94
C ARG A 192 -1.82 0.02 -13.15
N ALA A 193 -1.63 0.88 -12.14
CA ALA A 193 -1.98 2.30 -12.23
C ALA A 193 -1.15 3.01 -13.31
N HIS A 194 0.16 2.73 -13.35
CA HIS A 194 1.04 3.25 -14.39
C HIS A 194 0.58 2.86 -15.80
N GLU A 195 0.29 1.58 -16.05
CA GLU A 195 -0.17 1.12 -17.36
C GLU A 195 -1.46 1.78 -17.81
N LYS A 196 -2.41 2.03 -16.89
CA LYS A 196 -3.64 2.75 -17.21
C LYS A 196 -3.37 4.21 -17.58
N ILE A 197 -2.45 4.87 -16.86
CA ILE A 197 -1.98 6.22 -17.20
C ILE A 197 -1.35 6.23 -18.60
N GLU A 198 -0.43 5.32 -18.89
CA GLU A 198 0.24 5.23 -20.21
C GLU A 198 -0.77 5.04 -21.35
N ARG A 199 -1.75 4.15 -21.17
CA ARG A 199 -2.81 3.91 -22.17
C ARG A 199 -3.64 5.17 -22.42
N GLU A 200 -4.01 5.91 -21.38
CA GLU A 200 -4.78 7.16 -21.50
C GLU A 200 -3.94 8.26 -22.18
N VAL A 201 -2.66 8.39 -21.83
CA VAL A 201 -1.73 9.34 -22.48
C VAL A 201 -1.52 9.00 -23.96
N ALA A 202 -1.35 7.73 -24.28
CA ALA A 202 -1.23 7.27 -25.67
C ALA A 202 -2.51 7.48 -26.48
N HIS A 203 -3.67 7.50 -25.84
CA HIS A 203 -4.94 7.83 -26.49
C HIS A 203 -5.07 9.33 -26.81
N TRP A 204 -4.51 10.20 -25.96
CA TRP A 204 -4.61 11.67 -26.09
C TRP A 204 -3.26 12.32 -26.40
N THR A 205 -2.71 12.07 -27.58
CA THR A 205 -1.33 12.50 -27.92
C THR A 205 -1.13 14.00 -28.16
N SER A 206 -2.20 14.75 -28.42
CA SER A 206 -2.12 16.17 -28.80
C SER A 206 -2.72 17.13 -27.79
N VAL A 207 -3.23 16.63 -26.66
CA VAL A 207 -3.87 17.41 -25.60
C VAL A 207 -3.53 16.79 -24.25
N GLU A 208 -3.59 17.58 -23.18
CA GLU A 208 -3.48 17.07 -21.83
C GLU A 208 -4.72 16.23 -21.47
N THR A 209 -4.49 15.13 -20.76
CA THR A 209 -5.52 14.27 -20.18
C THR A 209 -5.20 14.01 -18.70
N GLY A 210 -6.05 13.26 -18.00
CA GLY A 210 -5.83 12.97 -16.59
C GLY A 210 -6.91 12.10 -15.97
N GLY A 211 -6.98 12.13 -14.64
CA GLY A 211 -7.92 11.32 -13.88
C GLY A 211 -7.72 11.41 -12.38
N VAL A 212 -8.25 10.44 -11.66
CA VAL A 212 -8.21 10.38 -10.20
C VAL A 212 -7.32 9.23 -9.74
N LEU A 213 -6.51 9.49 -8.73
CA LEU A 213 -5.60 8.50 -8.13
C LEU A 213 -6.32 7.76 -6.99
N LEU A 214 -6.26 6.44 -7.00
CA LEU A 214 -6.86 5.56 -6.00
C LEU A 214 -5.80 4.76 -5.26
N GLY A 215 -5.97 4.63 -3.95
CA GLY A 215 -5.04 3.90 -3.12
C GLY A 215 -5.17 4.23 -1.65
N ARG A 216 -4.06 4.21 -0.92
CA ARG A 216 -4.01 4.64 0.49
C ARG A 216 -2.77 5.46 0.79
N GLN A 217 -2.87 6.30 1.81
CA GLN A 217 -1.72 6.97 2.41
C GLN A 217 -1.32 6.29 3.72
N ASP A 218 -0.05 6.44 4.08
CA ASP A 218 0.49 6.03 5.36
C ASP A 218 1.45 7.12 5.86
N GLU A 219 1.08 7.74 6.99
CA GLU A 219 1.81 8.88 7.56
C GLU A 219 3.14 8.49 8.18
N VAL A 220 3.26 7.25 8.69
CA VAL A 220 4.50 6.75 9.28
C VAL A 220 5.57 6.59 8.20
N THR A 221 5.18 6.03 7.06
CA THR A 221 6.07 5.86 5.90
C THR A 221 6.13 7.10 5.00
N ARG A 222 5.32 8.14 5.27
CA ARG A 222 5.11 9.31 4.40
C ARG A 222 4.96 8.91 2.93
N SER A 223 4.11 7.92 2.69
CA SER A 223 3.94 7.33 1.35
C SER A 223 2.48 7.29 0.93
N PHE A 224 2.26 7.62 -0.34
CA PHE A 224 1.02 7.36 -1.06
C PHE A 224 1.18 6.11 -1.90
N TYR A 225 0.50 5.03 -1.53
CA TYR A 225 0.46 3.79 -2.28
C TYR A 225 -0.67 3.88 -3.30
N VAL A 226 -0.35 4.20 -4.55
CA VAL A 226 -1.31 4.35 -5.64
C VAL A 226 -1.47 3.00 -6.35
N VAL A 227 -2.64 2.41 -6.18
CA VAL A 227 -2.93 1.04 -6.62
C VAL A 227 -3.77 1.01 -7.90
N ASP A 228 -4.50 2.10 -8.18
CA ASP A 228 -5.29 2.24 -9.39
C ASP A 228 -5.55 3.72 -9.77
N VAL A 229 -6.13 3.94 -10.95
CA VAL A 229 -6.65 5.23 -11.42
C VAL A 229 -8.06 5.11 -11.99
N LEU A 230 -8.87 6.15 -11.80
CA LEU A 230 -10.13 6.33 -12.54
C LEU A 230 -9.90 7.20 -13.77
N ALA A 231 -10.52 6.81 -14.87
CA ALA A 231 -10.59 7.62 -16.07
C ALA A 231 -11.29 8.96 -15.78
N ALA A 232 -10.90 9.99 -16.51
CA ALA A 232 -11.55 11.29 -16.47
C ALA A 232 -13.06 11.15 -16.81
N PRO A 233 -13.96 11.77 -16.02
CA PRO A 233 -15.38 11.85 -16.35
C PRO A 233 -15.64 12.46 -17.74
N GLU A 234 -16.77 12.11 -18.36
CA GLU A 234 -17.11 12.54 -19.72
C GLU A 234 -17.16 14.07 -19.91
N ASP A 235 -17.47 14.82 -18.84
CA ASP A 235 -17.52 16.28 -18.83
C ASP A 235 -16.13 16.94 -18.63
N SER A 236 -15.05 16.14 -18.61
CA SER A 236 -13.68 16.66 -18.51
C SER A 236 -13.25 17.39 -19.78
N GLN A 237 -12.59 18.53 -19.61
CA GLN A 237 -12.12 19.35 -20.74
C GLN A 237 -10.63 19.15 -20.95
N ARG A 238 -10.24 18.90 -22.20
CA ARG A 238 -8.86 18.65 -22.62
C ARG A 238 -8.40 19.71 -23.60
N SER A 239 -7.18 20.21 -23.40
CA SER A 239 -6.53 21.14 -24.31
C SER A 239 -5.02 20.95 -24.27
N ARG A 240 -4.27 21.58 -25.18
CA ARG A 240 -2.80 21.49 -25.23
C ARG A 240 -2.07 22.02 -23.98
N HIS A 241 -2.74 22.83 -23.17
CA HIS A 241 -2.11 23.59 -22.08
C HIS A 241 -2.88 23.47 -20.75
N LYS A 242 -3.96 22.69 -20.74
CA LYS A 242 -4.84 22.55 -19.58
C LYS A 242 -5.69 21.31 -19.70
N PHE A 243 -5.68 20.51 -18.66
CA PHE A 243 -6.71 19.53 -18.33
C PHE A 243 -7.63 20.06 -17.21
N VAL A 244 -8.94 19.92 -17.38
CA VAL A 244 -9.93 20.18 -16.32
C VAL A 244 -10.69 18.89 -16.05
N LEU A 245 -10.51 18.35 -14.85
CA LEU A 245 -11.23 17.17 -14.41
C LEU A 245 -12.72 17.49 -14.25
N GLY A 246 -13.56 16.75 -14.97
CA GLY A 246 -15.01 16.78 -14.84
C GLY A 246 -15.49 16.20 -13.50
N VAL A 247 -16.75 16.41 -13.18
CA VAL A 247 -17.33 15.96 -11.90
C VAL A 247 -18.56 15.07 -12.08
N LYS A 248 -19.01 14.86 -13.33
CA LYS A 248 -20.17 14.03 -13.64
C LYS A 248 -19.98 12.63 -13.05
N ASP A 249 -20.90 12.25 -12.17
CA ASP A 249 -20.93 10.98 -11.44
C ASP A 249 -19.70 10.65 -10.57
N LEU A 250 -18.69 11.51 -10.53
CA LEU A 250 -17.41 11.24 -9.90
C LEU A 250 -17.56 10.92 -8.40
N ARG A 251 -18.38 11.71 -7.68
CA ARG A 251 -18.66 11.46 -6.27
C ARG A 251 -19.28 10.08 -6.04
N ARG A 252 -20.27 9.70 -6.86
CA ARG A 252 -20.93 8.40 -6.75
C ARG A 252 -19.96 7.25 -7.01
N THR A 253 -19.09 7.41 -8.01
CA THR A 253 -18.05 6.42 -8.33
C THR A 253 -17.05 6.26 -7.19
N LEU A 254 -16.58 7.37 -6.61
CA LEU A 254 -15.66 7.36 -5.47
C LEU A 254 -16.32 6.78 -4.22
N ASP A 255 -17.56 7.16 -3.91
CA ASP A 255 -18.31 6.62 -2.77
C ASP A 255 -18.53 5.11 -2.95
N ASN A 256 -18.78 4.64 -4.18
CA ASN A 256 -18.87 3.21 -4.47
C ASN A 256 -17.54 2.50 -4.24
N PHE A 257 -16.45 3.04 -4.78
CA PHE A 257 -15.10 2.48 -4.61
C PHE A 257 -14.70 2.36 -3.14
N VAL A 258 -14.92 3.41 -2.34
CA VAL A 258 -14.63 3.41 -0.90
C VAL A 258 -15.48 2.37 -0.16
N ARG A 259 -16.76 2.20 -0.53
CA ARG A 259 -17.59 1.15 0.07
C ARG A 259 -17.10 -0.25 -0.28
N THR A 260 -16.77 -0.52 -1.54
CA THR A 260 -16.30 -1.84 -1.99
C THR A 260 -14.96 -2.24 -1.40
N THR A 261 -14.15 -1.26 -0.97
CA THR A 261 -12.84 -1.50 -0.33
C THR A 261 -12.90 -1.36 1.19
N ASN A 262 -14.11 -1.23 1.76
CA ASN A 262 -14.34 -0.97 3.19
C ASN A 262 -13.46 0.15 3.75
N ALA A 263 -13.33 1.24 2.98
CA ALA A 263 -12.52 2.42 3.24
C ALA A 263 -11.00 2.18 3.41
N THR A 264 -10.49 0.98 3.08
CA THR A 264 -9.05 0.73 3.07
C THR A 264 -8.35 1.38 1.88
N LEU A 265 -9.08 1.64 0.79
CA LEU A 265 -8.62 2.38 -0.38
C LEU A 265 -9.59 3.53 -0.69
N TYR A 266 -9.04 4.68 -1.07
CA TYR A 266 -9.78 5.92 -1.29
C TYR A 266 -9.07 6.82 -2.30
N CYS A 267 -9.70 7.95 -2.64
CA CYS A 267 -9.12 8.96 -3.51
C CYS A 267 -7.95 9.68 -2.83
N LEU A 268 -6.78 9.60 -3.46
CA LEU A 268 -5.53 10.22 -3.01
C LEU A 268 -5.29 11.60 -3.64
N GLY A 269 -5.99 11.92 -4.71
CA GLY A 269 -5.79 13.16 -5.46
C GLY A 269 -6.02 12.93 -6.95
N THR A 270 -5.34 13.70 -7.77
CA THR A 270 -5.54 13.71 -9.23
C THR A 270 -4.23 13.56 -9.96
N TRP A 271 -4.32 13.11 -11.20
CA TRP A 271 -3.18 13.12 -12.11
C TRP A 271 -3.57 13.77 -13.43
N HIS A 272 -2.57 14.31 -14.13
CA HIS A 272 -2.71 14.77 -15.50
C HIS A 272 -1.40 14.63 -16.27
N SER A 273 -1.45 14.80 -17.58
CA SER A 273 -0.29 14.72 -18.47
C SER A 273 0.16 16.10 -18.94
N HIS A 274 1.46 16.32 -19.07
CA HIS A 274 2.02 17.38 -19.92
C HIS A 274 2.52 16.81 -21.24
N LEU A 275 2.39 17.58 -22.32
CA LEU A 275 2.89 17.21 -23.64
C LEU A 275 4.41 17.43 -23.79
N ALA A 276 5.02 18.16 -22.86
CA ALA A 276 6.45 18.46 -22.81
C ALA A 276 7.04 18.04 -21.45
N PRO A 277 8.36 17.80 -21.36
CA PRO A 277 9.04 17.45 -20.11
C PRO A 277 9.18 18.69 -19.21
N SER A 278 8.05 19.17 -18.68
CA SER A 278 7.98 20.32 -17.78
C SER A 278 7.43 19.90 -16.42
N GLY A 279 8.01 20.48 -15.37
CA GLY A 279 7.49 20.38 -14.01
C GLY A 279 6.13 21.06 -13.83
N PRO A 280 5.62 21.11 -12.59
CA PRO A 280 4.34 21.74 -12.27
C PRO A 280 4.29 23.20 -12.72
N SER A 281 3.27 23.55 -13.49
CA SER A 281 2.98 24.92 -13.90
C SER A 281 2.49 25.78 -12.73
N ALA A 282 2.38 27.10 -12.94
CA ALA A 282 1.75 27.98 -11.95
C ALA A 282 0.29 27.58 -11.66
N LEU A 283 -0.43 27.09 -12.67
CA LEU A 283 -1.80 26.62 -12.54
C LEU A 283 -1.88 25.31 -11.75
N ASP A 284 -0.92 24.41 -11.93
CA ASP A 284 -0.84 23.15 -11.17
C ASP A 284 -0.62 23.43 -9.69
N ASN A 285 0.31 24.34 -9.38
CA ASN A 285 0.57 24.76 -8.01
C ASN A 285 -0.66 25.45 -7.38
N GLN A 286 -1.40 26.24 -8.14
CA GLN A 286 -2.67 26.83 -7.67
C GLN A 286 -3.72 25.75 -7.39
N SER A 287 -3.84 24.76 -8.28
CA SER A 287 -4.79 23.65 -8.14
C SER A 287 -4.44 22.77 -6.94
N ALA A 288 -3.16 22.48 -6.73
CA ALA A 288 -2.67 21.77 -5.55
C ALA A 288 -3.02 22.53 -4.25
N ARG A 289 -2.79 23.84 -4.20
CA ARG A 289 -3.18 24.66 -3.03
C ARG A 289 -4.68 24.62 -2.76
N ALA A 290 -5.50 24.74 -3.81
CA ALA A 290 -6.95 24.65 -3.69
C ALA A 290 -7.41 23.28 -3.16
N MET A 291 -6.81 22.19 -3.63
CA MET A 291 -7.06 20.84 -3.12
C MET A 291 -6.68 20.70 -1.64
N GLY A 292 -5.51 21.23 -1.25
CA GLY A 292 -5.04 21.22 0.13
C GLY A 292 -5.93 22.00 1.09
N LEU A 293 -6.57 23.09 0.63
CA LEU A 293 -7.55 23.84 1.43
C LEU A 293 -8.90 23.11 1.57
N ALA A 294 -9.31 22.35 0.56
CA ALA A 294 -10.60 21.67 0.51
C ALA A 294 -10.62 20.33 1.28
N ARG A 295 -9.45 19.79 1.64
CA ARG A 295 -9.32 18.46 2.27
C ARG A 295 -8.49 18.54 3.54
N LEU A 296 -8.90 17.77 4.56
CA LEU A 296 -8.13 17.62 5.79
C LEU A 296 -6.91 16.71 5.61
N ALA A 297 -7.02 15.71 4.74
CA ALA A 297 -5.93 14.80 4.42
C ALA A 297 -5.06 15.35 3.27
N PRO A 298 -3.73 15.19 3.33
CA PRO A 298 -2.85 15.50 2.21
C PRO A 298 -3.33 14.82 0.92
N SER A 299 -3.22 15.52 -0.20
CA SER A 299 -3.60 15.00 -1.52
C SER A 299 -2.44 15.14 -2.49
N ILE A 300 -2.39 14.32 -3.52
CA ILE A 300 -1.31 14.36 -4.50
C ILE A 300 -1.81 14.89 -5.85
N LEU A 301 -0.97 15.72 -6.47
CA LEU A 301 -1.07 16.07 -7.88
C LEU A 301 0.09 15.38 -8.60
N LEU A 302 -0.23 14.30 -9.33
CA LEU A 302 0.76 13.56 -10.12
C LEU A 302 0.75 14.05 -11.58
N ILE A 303 1.92 14.32 -12.13
CA ILE A 303 2.05 14.82 -13.49
C ILE A 303 2.85 13.80 -14.30
N HIS A 304 2.24 13.25 -15.33
CA HIS A 304 2.93 12.43 -16.32
C HIS A 304 3.56 13.35 -17.38
N THR A 305 4.84 13.14 -17.69
CA THR A 305 5.59 13.87 -18.71
C THR A 305 6.31 12.88 -19.63
N PRO A 306 6.76 13.29 -20.84
CA PRO A 306 7.51 12.40 -21.73
C PRO A 306 8.79 11.81 -21.11
N ASP A 307 9.34 12.43 -20.07
CA ASP A 307 10.53 11.99 -19.34
C ASP A 307 10.23 11.32 -17.97
N GLY A 308 8.97 11.03 -17.67
CA GLY A 308 8.56 10.27 -16.48
C GLY A 308 7.47 10.95 -15.67
N TYR A 309 7.59 10.92 -14.34
CA TYR A 309 6.59 11.47 -13.44
C TYR A 309 7.15 12.59 -12.58
N ARG A 310 6.33 13.64 -12.38
CA ARG A 310 6.53 14.68 -11.38
C ARG A 310 5.37 14.68 -10.39
N ALA A 311 5.56 15.28 -9.23
CA ALA A 311 4.53 15.27 -8.20
C ALA A 311 4.60 16.49 -7.28
N VAL A 312 3.42 16.98 -6.88
CA VAL A 312 3.27 18.02 -5.86
C VAL A 312 2.34 17.52 -4.77
N LEU A 313 2.73 17.71 -3.51
CA LEU A 313 1.84 17.48 -2.38
C LEU A 313 0.93 18.70 -2.17
N ALA A 314 -0.37 18.47 -2.22
CA ALA A 314 -1.42 19.40 -1.83
C ALA A 314 -1.77 19.18 -0.36
N GLU A 315 -1.10 19.92 0.53
CA GLU A 315 -1.38 19.93 1.96
C GLU A 315 -1.94 21.27 2.42
N ARG A 316 -2.65 21.27 3.54
CA ARG A 316 -3.14 22.50 4.16
C ARG A 316 -1.96 23.19 4.83
N GLU A 317 -1.59 24.38 4.36
CA GLU A 317 -0.63 25.23 5.07
C GLU A 317 -1.22 25.58 6.45
N ASN A 318 -0.58 25.12 7.53
CA ASN A 318 -0.91 25.60 8.87
C ASN A 318 -0.48 27.07 8.96
N ALA A 319 -1.41 27.95 9.33
CA ALA A 319 -1.17 29.39 9.46
C ALA A 319 -0.16 29.77 10.59
N GLU A 320 0.45 28.80 11.27
CA GLU A 320 1.34 29.01 12.42
C GLU A 320 2.83 29.14 12.05
N GLY A 321 3.20 29.04 10.77
CA GLY A 321 4.59 29.15 10.31
C GLY A 321 5.05 30.53 9.83
N ARG A 322 4.21 31.56 9.93
CA ARG A 322 4.53 32.94 9.53
C ARG A 322 4.23 33.93 10.66
N ALA A 323 5.07 33.91 11.69
CA ALA A 323 5.22 35.01 12.65
C ALA A 323 6.69 35.19 12.98
#